data_AF-A0A7S2CSY4-F1
#
_entry.id   AF-A0A7S2CSY4-F1
#
_cell.length_a   1.000
_cell.length_b   1.000
_cell.length_c   1.000
_cell.angle_alpha   90.00
_cell.angle_beta   90.00
_cell.angle_gamma   90.00
#
_symmetry.space_group_name_H-M   'P 1'
#
loop_
_entity.id
_entity.type
_entity.pdbx_description
1 polymer ?
#
loop_
_entity_poly.entity_id
_entity_poly.type
_entity_poly.pdbx_seq_one_letter_code
_entity_poly.pdbx_strand_id
1 'polypeptide(L)'
;ATRESSEKAASPASSPNSDQNDDEVVPLDGTSFSMYYGQLLHQQNMLQDVVRTGTYQTAFAQNAKDFHGATVLDVGTGSGVLAFFAIQSGAQKVYAVEMASRMAEMARMLVEGNNLSDSIEVIESSVEDLALTEKVDILVSEPIGFLLVHERMLESFITARDRFLRPGGKIMPTRGTMIMAPFSDESLWREQQTKADFWAQPAFYGIDLSAVRERAQKEFFGQAVVGNFSSSSLLSADRATHVMDFETISIDALQRFDVPLKFNINRTAILHGIACWFDLDFLGSAAHVVLTTSPDSPTTHWYQCRLLFREPIAVNAYQSVTGKLSFVSSSKVSYTIRMTLSLDGTPIASSNTVHLQDQM
;
A
#
# COMPACT_ATOMS: atom_id res chain seq x y z
N ALA A 1 -33.97 80.07 3.78
CA ALA A 1 -33.55 79.64 5.13
C ALA A 1 -34.83 79.13 5.80
N THR A 2 -35.01 77.84 6.08
CA THR A 2 -34.13 76.89 6.75
C THR A 2 -34.49 75.46 6.29
N ARG A 3 -33.50 74.58 6.26
CA ARG A 3 -33.59 73.17 5.80
C ARG A 3 -34.52 72.33 6.66
N GLU A 4 -35.40 71.56 6.01
CA GLU A 4 -36.11 70.42 6.58
C GLU A 4 -35.19 69.19 6.63
N SER A 5 -35.05 68.61 7.82
CA SER A 5 -34.45 67.30 8.04
C SER A 5 -35.57 66.26 8.13
N SER A 6 -35.69 65.42 7.11
CA SER A 6 -36.58 64.25 7.11
C SER A 6 -35.80 62.99 7.48
N GLU A 7 -36.25 62.34 8.55
CA GLU A 7 -35.87 60.99 8.94
C GLU A 7 -36.30 59.98 7.86
N LYS A 8 -35.37 59.11 7.45
CA LYS A 8 -35.68 57.88 6.73
C LYS A 8 -35.09 56.69 7.47
N ALA A 9 -35.97 55.76 7.79
CA ALA A 9 -35.70 54.49 8.43
C ALA A 9 -34.67 53.66 7.65
N ALA A 10 -33.68 53.13 8.38
CA ALA A 10 -32.73 52.15 7.88
C ALA A 10 -33.35 50.75 7.92
N SER A 11 -33.34 50.06 6.78
CA SER A 11 -33.64 48.63 6.66
C SER A 11 -32.32 47.85 6.63
N PRO A 12 -32.25 46.63 7.19
CA PRO A 12 -30.97 45.95 7.43
C PRO A 12 -30.43 45.23 6.19
N ALA A 13 -29.10 45.21 6.14
CA ALA A 13 -28.28 44.70 5.06
C ALA A 13 -28.17 43.16 5.05
N SER A 14 -28.11 42.63 3.82
CA SER A 14 -27.38 41.45 3.35
C SER A 14 -27.20 40.26 4.29
N SER A 15 -27.92 39.18 3.99
CA SER A 15 -27.65 37.82 4.46
C SER A 15 -26.27 37.35 3.96
N PRO A 16 -25.34 36.93 4.84
CA PRO A 16 -24.18 36.17 4.43
C PRO A 16 -24.56 34.69 4.32
N ASN A 17 -24.07 34.08 3.24
CA ASN A 17 -24.19 32.67 2.91
C ASN A 17 -23.92 31.74 4.10
N SER A 18 -24.70 30.67 4.16
CA SER A 18 -24.37 29.45 4.88
C SER A 18 -23.08 28.87 4.32
N ASP A 19 -21.98 28.99 5.07
CA ASP A 19 -20.76 28.24 4.86
C ASP A 19 -21.05 26.75 5.09
N GLN A 20 -21.33 26.05 3.98
CA GLN A 20 -21.08 24.62 3.88
C GLN A 20 -19.56 24.46 3.92
N ASN A 21 -19.02 24.18 5.11
CA ASN A 21 -17.73 23.52 5.21
C ASN A 21 -17.94 22.07 4.76
N ASP A 22 -17.94 21.88 3.45
CA ASP A 22 -17.53 20.63 2.87
C ASP A 22 -16.04 20.45 3.24
N ASP A 23 -15.78 19.59 4.22
CA ASP A 23 -14.47 18.95 4.38
C ASP A 23 -14.26 18.06 3.13
N GLU A 24 -13.97 18.69 2.00
CA GLU A 24 -13.39 18.03 0.84
C GLU A 24 -11.99 17.56 1.25
N VAL A 25 -11.93 16.32 1.72
CA VAL A 25 -10.73 15.52 1.64
C VAL A 25 -10.39 15.43 0.16
N VAL A 26 -9.45 16.28 -0.27
CA VAL A 26 -8.89 16.32 -1.62
C VAL A 26 -8.52 14.88 -2.01
N PRO A 27 -9.15 14.30 -3.04
CA PRO A 27 -8.75 13.00 -3.55
C PRO A 27 -7.26 13.06 -3.91
N LEU A 28 -6.52 11.97 -3.76
CA LEU A 28 -5.26 11.81 -4.51
C LEU A 28 -5.63 11.78 -5.99
N ASP A 29 -5.75 12.96 -6.58
CA ASP A 29 -5.76 13.21 -8.00
C ASP A 29 -4.43 12.72 -8.58
N GLY A 30 -4.43 12.17 -9.81
CA GLY A 30 -3.22 11.63 -10.45
C GLY A 30 -2.05 12.64 -10.48
N THR A 31 -2.36 13.93 -10.34
CA THR A 31 -1.44 15.05 -10.12
C THR A 31 -0.68 14.99 -8.79
N SER A 32 -1.33 14.72 -7.65
CA SER A 32 -0.66 14.61 -6.35
C SER A 32 0.26 13.38 -6.26
N PHE A 33 -0.23 12.23 -6.77
CA PHE A 33 0.56 11.00 -6.88
C PHE A 33 1.79 11.19 -7.79
N SER A 34 1.60 11.76 -8.97
CA SER A 34 2.68 12.08 -9.91
C SER A 34 3.68 13.10 -9.35
N MET A 35 3.21 14.10 -8.59
CA MET A 35 4.09 15.06 -7.91
C MET A 35 4.93 14.40 -6.81
N TYR A 36 4.39 13.43 -6.07
CA TYR A 36 5.12 12.68 -5.06
C TYR A 36 6.24 11.85 -5.70
N TYR A 37 5.90 10.97 -6.64
CA TYR A 37 6.86 10.09 -7.30
C TYR A 37 7.85 10.83 -8.24
N GLY A 38 7.49 12.05 -8.65
CA GLY A 38 8.33 12.96 -9.41
C GLY A 38 9.45 13.65 -8.63
N GLN A 39 9.61 13.40 -7.33
CA GLN A 39 10.69 13.98 -6.52
C GLN A 39 11.84 13.01 -6.27
N LEU A 40 13.07 13.50 -6.41
CA LEU A 40 14.29 12.74 -6.12
C LEU A 40 14.35 12.23 -4.67
N LEU A 41 13.78 12.96 -3.71
CA LEU A 41 13.77 12.54 -2.31
C LEU A 41 13.04 11.19 -2.14
N HIS A 42 11.88 11.02 -2.77
CA HIS A 42 11.11 9.79 -2.69
C HIS A 42 11.79 8.64 -3.45
N GLN A 43 12.36 8.93 -4.62
CA GLN A 43 13.19 7.96 -5.35
C GLN A 43 14.42 7.53 -4.56
N GLN A 44 15.09 8.46 -3.89
CA GLN A 44 16.25 8.18 -3.05
C GLN A 44 15.87 7.26 -1.89
N ASN A 45 14.77 7.51 -1.19
CA ASN A 45 14.29 6.64 -0.10
C ASN A 45 14.09 5.20 -0.59
N MET A 46 13.46 5.06 -1.76
CA MET A 46 13.24 3.78 -2.43
C MET A 46 14.53 3.08 -2.87
N LEU A 47 15.54 3.82 -3.35
CA LEU A 47 16.82 3.30 -3.79
C LEU A 47 17.79 2.98 -2.64
N GLN A 48 17.65 3.66 -1.49
CA GLN A 48 18.45 3.41 -0.29
C GLN A 48 17.97 2.19 0.50
N ASP A 49 16.79 1.66 0.20
CA ASP A 49 16.35 0.36 0.68
C ASP A 49 17.16 -0.74 -0.02
N VAL A 50 18.30 -1.09 0.59
CA VAL A 50 19.24 -2.09 0.07
C VAL A 50 18.63 -3.48 -0.04
N VAL A 51 17.65 -3.81 0.82
CA VAL A 51 16.97 -5.11 0.77
C VAL A 51 16.08 -5.15 -0.47
N ARG A 52 15.28 -4.10 -0.70
CA ARG A 52 14.46 -3.96 -1.90
C ARG A 52 15.32 -4.00 -3.16
N THR A 53 16.17 -2.99 -3.34
CA THR A 53 16.92 -2.80 -4.58
C THR A 53 17.89 -3.96 -4.84
N GLY A 54 18.56 -4.46 -3.80
CA GLY A 54 19.48 -5.58 -3.91
C GLY A 54 18.79 -6.90 -4.25
N THR A 55 17.58 -7.15 -3.72
CA THR A 55 16.84 -8.39 -4.03
C THR A 55 16.35 -8.39 -5.47
N TYR A 56 15.85 -7.26 -5.99
CA TYR A 56 15.49 -7.12 -7.40
C TYR A 56 16.70 -7.35 -8.32
N GLN A 57 17.84 -6.71 -8.03
CA GLN A 57 19.06 -6.92 -8.81
C GLN A 57 19.50 -8.39 -8.78
N THR A 58 19.45 -9.03 -7.60
CA THR A 58 19.80 -10.44 -7.41
C THR A 58 18.85 -11.35 -8.18
N ALA A 59 17.55 -11.08 -8.16
CA ALA A 59 16.55 -11.85 -8.89
C ALA A 59 16.82 -11.83 -10.40
N PHE A 60 17.20 -10.68 -10.95
CA PHE A 60 17.49 -10.54 -12.37
C PHE A 60 18.82 -11.22 -12.73
N ALA A 61 19.87 -10.98 -11.94
CA ALA A 61 21.19 -11.55 -12.17
C ALA A 61 21.20 -13.09 -12.06
N GLN A 62 20.55 -13.66 -11.05
CA GLN A 62 20.45 -15.12 -10.89
C GLN A 62 19.60 -15.78 -11.98
N ASN A 63 18.74 -15.00 -12.63
CA ASN A 63 17.91 -15.43 -13.76
C ASN A 63 18.32 -14.78 -15.09
N ALA A 64 19.59 -14.38 -15.24
CA ALA A 64 20.08 -13.69 -16.43
C ALA A 64 19.81 -14.44 -17.75
N LYS A 65 19.66 -15.77 -17.70
CA LYS A 65 19.26 -16.57 -18.87
C LYS A 65 17.87 -16.22 -19.43
N ASP A 66 16.97 -15.72 -18.58
CA ASP A 66 15.65 -15.25 -19.02
C ASP A 66 15.79 -13.89 -19.74
N PHE A 67 16.69 -13.03 -19.27
CA PHE A 67 16.92 -11.69 -19.81
C PHE A 67 17.79 -11.67 -21.07
N HIS A 68 18.67 -12.67 -21.27
CA HIS A 68 19.63 -12.64 -22.38
C HIS A 68 18.96 -12.51 -23.76
N GLY A 69 19.18 -11.38 -24.43
CA GLY A 69 18.59 -11.08 -25.74
C GLY A 69 17.10 -10.74 -25.69
N ALA A 70 16.52 -10.57 -24.51
CA ALA A 70 15.09 -10.32 -24.34
C ALA A 70 14.72 -8.85 -24.55
N THR A 71 13.49 -8.62 -25.01
CA THR A 71 12.81 -7.33 -24.90
C THR A 71 12.03 -7.28 -23.58
N VAL A 72 12.26 -6.23 -22.78
CA VAL A 72 11.66 -6.04 -21.46
C VAL A 72 10.75 -4.82 -21.45
N LEU A 73 9.61 -4.90 -20.75
CA LEU A 73 8.79 -3.75 -20.38
C LEU A 73 8.93 -3.50 -18.88
N ASP A 74 9.40 -2.31 -18.51
CA ASP A 74 9.48 -1.83 -17.12
C ASP A 74 8.35 -0.83 -16.85
N VAL A 75 7.38 -1.23 -16.02
CA VAL A 75 6.16 -0.47 -15.73
C VAL A 75 6.35 0.36 -14.47
N GLY A 76 6.16 1.67 -14.59
CA GLY A 76 6.42 2.60 -13.48
C GLY A 76 7.92 2.67 -13.20
N THR A 77 8.71 2.93 -14.24
CA THR A 77 10.17 2.78 -14.19
C THR A 77 10.84 3.67 -13.14
N GLY A 78 10.19 4.78 -12.74
CA GLY A 78 10.74 5.74 -11.80
C GLY A 78 12.08 6.26 -12.30
N SER A 79 13.13 6.09 -11.48
CA SER A 79 14.51 6.44 -11.86
C SER A 79 15.12 5.59 -12.99
N GLY A 80 14.48 4.49 -13.41
CA GLY A 80 15.03 3.56 -14.40
C GLY A 80 15.80 2.38 -13.82
N VAL A 81 15.91 2.26 -12.49
CA VAL A 81 16.81 1.29 -11.83
C VAL A 81 16.58 -0.17 -12.27
N LEU A 82 15.31 -0.58 -12.45
CA LEU A 82 14.99 -1.93 -12.91
C LEU A 82 15.34 -2.13 -14.39
N ALA A 83 15.13 -1.11 -15.23
CA ALA A 83 15.61 -1.12 -16.61
C ALA A 83 17.13 -1.30 -16.70
N PHE A 84 17.91 -0.63 -15.84
CA PHE A 84 19.36 -0.84 -15.77
C PHE A 84 19.71 -2.28 -15.36
N PHE A 85 19.02 -2.85 -14.37
CA PHE A 85 19.26 -4.25 -13.96
C PHE A 85 18.92 -5.25 -15.07
N ALA A 86 17.89 -4.99 -15.86
CA ALA A 86 17.54 -5.82 -17.00
C ALA A 86 18.66 -5.81 -18.06
N ILE A 87 19.18 -4.63 -18.41
CA ILE A 87 20.34 -4.51 -19.34
C ILE A 87 21.59 -5.19 -18.77
N GLN A 88 21.90 -4.99 -17.49
CA GLN A 88 23.02 -5.67 -16.81
C GLN A 88 22.88 -7.19 -16.85
N SER A 89 21.66 -7.70 -16.86
CA SER A 89 21.34 -9.14 -16.95
C SER A 89 21.29 -9.66 -18.39
N GLY A 90 21.54 -8.80 -19.38
CA GLY A 90 21.68 -9.18 -20.79
C GLY A 90 20.46 -8.90 -21.67
N ALA A 91 19.46 -8.13 -21.18
CA ALA A 91 18.36 -7.67 -22.03
C ALA A 91 18.87 -6.90 -23.25
N GLN A 92 18.26 -7.15 -24.41
CA GLN A 92 18.61 -6.46 -25.64
C GLN A 92 18.00 -5.06 -25.66
N LYS A 93 16.75 -4.94 -25.22
CA LYS A 93 15.99 -3.69 -25.22
C LYS A 93 15.07 -3.63 -24.01
N VAL A 94 14.94 -2.44 -23.42
CA VAL A 94 13.97 -2.15 -22.36
C VAL A 94 13.10 -0.96 -22.78
N TYR A 95 11.79 -1.15 -22.72
CA TYR A 95 10.80 -0.07 -22.74
C TYR A 95 10.52 0.34 -21.30
N ALA A 96 10.99 1.51 -20.90
CA ALA A 96 10.89 2.02 -19.54
C ALA A 96 9.76 3.06 -19.47
N VAL A 97 8.61 2.68 -18.91
CA VAL A 97 7.38 3.49 -18.95
C VAL A 97 7.20 4.23 -17.62
N GLU A 98 7.07 5.55 -17.68
CA GLU A 98 6.84 6.41 -16.52
C GLU A 98 5.79 7.48 -16.86
N MET A 99 4.80 7.67 -16.00
CA MET A 99 3.72 8.62 -16.24
C MET A 99 4.08 10.03 -15.72
N ALA A 100 4.91 10.13 -14.69
CA ALA A 100 5.36 11.40 -14.13
C ALA A 100 6.43 12.04 -15.01
N SER A 101 6.05 13.10 -15.74
CA SER A 101 6.92 13.83 -16.69
C SER A 101 8.31 14.17 -16.14
N ARG A 102 8.38 14.72 -14.91
CA ARG A 102 9.65 15.05 -14.25
C ARG A 102 10.53 13.81 -14.02
N MET A 103 9.90 12.69 -13.70
CA MET A 103 10.62 11.45 -13.45
C MET A 103 11.08 10.78 -14.73
N ALA A 104 10.24 10.79 -15.78
CA ALA A 104 10.64 10.36 -17.12
C ALA A 104 11.84 11.17 -17.64
N GLU A 105 11.87 12.49 -17.43
CA GLU A 105 13.03 13.33 -17.76
C GLU A 105 14.30 12.90 -17.00
N MET A 106 14.19 12.67 -15.69
CA MET A 106 15.32 12.20 -14.88
C MET A 106 15.82 10.81 -15.30
N ALA A 107 14.91 9.89 -15.61
CA ALA A 107 15.27 8.57 -16.14
C ALA A 107 16.02 8.69 -17.47
N ARG A 108 15.58 9.57 -18.38
CA ARG A 108 16.30 9.85 -19.64
C ARG A 108 17.71 10.38 -19.38
N MET A 109 17.86 11.32 -18.44
CA MET A 109 19.18 11.84 -18.07
C MET A 109 20.11 10.75 -17.53
N LEU A 110 19.59 9.82 -16.72
CA LEU A 110 20.36 8.70 -16.21
C LEU A 110 20.74 7.71 -17.32
N VAL A 111 19.82 7.41 -18.24
CA VAL A 111 20.06 6.53 -19.39
C VAL A 111 21.14 7.11 -20.30
N GLU A 112 21.04 8.40 -20.63
CA GLU A 112 22.03 9.11 -21.44
C GLU A 112 23.39 9.18 -20.73
N GLY A 113 23.40 9.55 -19.44
CA GLY A 113 24.62 9.63 -18.63
C GLY A 113 25.36 8.29 -18.45
N ASN A 114 24.66 7.16 -18.64
CA ASN A 114 25.24 5.81 -18.61
C ASN A 114 25.46 5.21 -20.00
N ASN A 115 25.28 5.97 -21.09
CA ASN A 115 25.44 5.54 -22.48
C ASN A 115 24.57 4.33 -22.87
N LEU A 116 23.33 4.29 -22.39
CA LEU A 116 22.39 3.20 -22.67
C LEU A 116 21.18 3.61 -23.51
N SER A 117 21.22 4.79 -24.15
CA SER A 117 20.12 5.32 -24.97
C SER A 117 19.71 4.41 -26.13
N ASP A 118 20.62 3.57 -26.63
CA ASP A 118 20.32 2.60 -27.71
C ASP A 118 19.58 1.34 -27.19
N SER A 119 19.60 1.10 -25.88
CA SER A 119 19.07 -0.12 -25.26
C SER A 119 17.89 0.15 -24.32
N ILE A 120 17.79 1.34 -23.72
CA ILE A 120 16.69 1.73 -22.83
C ILE A 120 15.93 2.90 -23.46
N GLU A 121 14.68 2.67 -23.81
CA GLU A 121 13.77 3.67 -24.36
C GLU A 121 12.78 4.12 -23.28
N VAL A 122 12.94 5.36 -22.79
CA VAL A 122 12.05 5.93 -21.76
C VAL A 122 10.82 6.58 -22.40
N ILE A 123 9.65 6.00 -22.15
CA ILE A 123 8.37 6.42 -22.70
C ILE A 123 7.55 7.10 -21.60
N GLU A 124 7.22 8.37 -21.82
CA GLU A 124 6.35 9.12 -20.91
C GLU A 124 4.88 8.82 -21.21
N SER A 125 4.29 7.92 -20.44
CA SER A 125 2.92 7.45 -20.65
C SER A 125 2.39 6.73 -19.41
N SER A 126 1.06 6.69 -19.26
CA SER A 126 0.41 5.67 -18.42
C SER A 126 0.47 4.33 -19.15
N VAL A 127 0.39 3.21 -18.43
CA VAL A 127 0.33 1.89 -19.08
C VAL A 127 -0.96 1.75 -19.88
N GLU A 128 -2.03 2.36 -19.39
CA GLU A 128 -3.37 2.37 -19.96
C GLU A 128 -3.41 3.10 -21.31
N ASP A 129 -2.61 4.16 -21.49
CA ASP A 129 -2.52 4.91 -22.74
C ASP A 129 -1.32 4.51 -23.62
N LEU A 130 -0.45 3.61 -23.13
CA LEU A 130 0.73 3.18 -23.85
C LEU A 130 0.37 2.56 -25.20
N ALA A 131 1.01 3.06 -26.26
CA ALA A 131 0.83 2.61 -27.63
C ALA A 131 2.04 1.79 -28.13
N LEU A 132 2.36 0.70 -27.43
CA LEU A 132 3.42 -0.23 -27.85
C LEU A 132 2.83 -1.29 -28.81
N THR A 133 3.44 -1.45 -29.99
CA THR A 133 2.95 -2.36 -31.04
C THR A 133 3.53 -3.77 -30.95
N GLU A 134 4.72 -3.93 -30.37
CA GLU A 134 5.35 -5.22 -30.17
C GLU A 134 5.01 -5.83 -28.80
N LYS A 135 5.07 -7.16 -28.72
CA LYS A 135 4.97 -7.89 -27.45
C LYS A 135 6.37 -8.05 -26.85
N VAL A 136 6.46 -7.96 -25.53
CA VAL A 136 7.71 -8.12 -24.77
C VAL A 136 7.85 -9.54 -24.21
N ASP A 137 9.09 -9.94 -23.96
CA ASP A 137 9.41 -11.26 -23.43
C ASP A 137 9.30 -11.31 -21.90
N ILE A 138 9.62 -10.19 -21.24
CA ILE A 138 9.59 -10.05 -19.79
C ILE A 138 8.89 -8.75 -19.42
N LEU A 139 7.97 -8.82 -18.46
CA LEU A 139 7.39 -7.68 -17.78
C LEU A 139 8.01 -7.55 -16.39
N VAL A 140 8.54 -6.37 -16.08
CA VAL A 140 9.08 -6.04 -14.75
C VAL A 140 8.38 -4.82 -14.16
N SER A 141 8.23 -4.80 -12.85
CA SER A 141 7.72 -3.63 -12.12
C SER A 141 8.00 -3.76 -10.63
N GLU A 142 7.82 -2.65 -9.93
CA GLU A 142 7.68 -2.62 -8.47
C GLU A 142 6.33 -1.96 -8.14
N PRO A 143 5.21 -2.71 -8.27
CA PRO A 143 3.86 -2.15 -8.13
C PRO A 143 3.34 -2.27 -6.70
N ILE A 144 4.22 -2.27 -5.68
CA ILE A 144 3.88 -2.74 -4.34
C ILE A 144 3.78 -1.58 -3.35
N GLY A 145 2.57 -1.34 -2.85
CA GLY A 145 2.34 -0.48 -1.70
C GLY A 145 2.35 -1.25 -0.37
N PHE A 146 2.01 -0.54 0.71
CA PHE A 146 1.75 -1.17 2.01
C PHE A 146 0.76 -2.32 1.89
N LEU A 147 1.05 -3.39 2.64
CA LEU A 147 0.24 -4.60 2.65
C LEU A 147 -0.01 -5.18 1.25
N LEU A 148 0.98 -5.08 0.35
CA LEU A 148 0.98 -5.54 -1.04
C LEU A 148 0.07 -4.77 -2.01
N VAL A 149 -1.11 -4.28 -1.56
CA VAL A 149 -2.17 -3.76 -2.45
C VAL A 149 -2.41 -2.26 -2.37
N HIS A 150 -1.86 -1.56 -1.36
CA HIS A 150 -2.03 -0.11 -1.27
C HIS A 150 -1.53 0.58 -2.55
N GLU A 151 -2.09 1.75 -2.86
CA GLU A 151 -1.84 2.53 -4.09
C GLU A 151 -2.33 1.89 -5.40
N ARG A 152 -2.93 0.69 -5.34
CA ARG A 152 -3.61 0.01 -6.48
C ARG A 152 -2.78 -0.10 -7.77
N MET A 153 -1.44 0.00 -7.68
CA MET A 153 -0.53 -0.10 -8.83
C MET A 153 -0.54 -1.49 -9.49
N LEU A 154 -0.97 -2.53 -8.76
CA LEU A 154 -1.15 -3.88 -9.31
C LEU A 154 -2.11 -3.92 -10.52
N GLU A 155 -3.08 -3.01 -10.60
CA GLU A 155 -4.03 -2.96 -11.73
C GLU A 155 -3.34 -2.54 -13.03
N SER A 156 -2.45 -1.56 -12.97
CA SER A 156 -1.62 -1.15 -14.10
C SER A 156 -0.61 -2.24 -14.47
N PHE A 157 -0.05 -2.95 -13.49
CA PHE A 157 0.84 -4.09 -13.75
C PHE A 157 0.13 -5.24 -14.48
N ILE A 158 -1.10 -5.59 -14.05
CA ILE A 158 -1.93 -6.59 -14.72
C ILE A 158 -2.36 -6.11 -16.11
N THR A 159 -2.69 -4.82 -16.26
CA THR A 159 -3.00 -4.23 -17.56
C THR A 159 -1.82 -4.36 -18.53
N ALA A 160 -0.59 -4.12 -18.07
CA ALA A 160 0.60 -4.30 -18.88
C ALA A 160 0.81 -5.77 -19.29
N ARG A 161 0.59 -6.71 -18.36
CA ARG A 161 0.67 -8.15 -18.65
C ARG A 161 -0.28 -8.53 -19.78
N ASP A 162 -1.56 -8.19 -19.64
CA ASP A 162 -2.60 -8.59 -20.58
C ASP A 162 -2.38 -7.96 -21.97
N ARG A 163 -1.87 -6.72 -22.00
CA ARG A 163 -1.68 -5.97 -23.25
C ARG A 163 -0.36 -6.19 -23.95
N PHE A 164 0.75 -6.35 -23.22
CA PHE A 164 2.09 -6.26 -23.80
C PHE A 164 2.94 -7.51 -23.61
N LEU A 165 2.62 -8.38 -22.65
CA LEU A 165 3.35 -9.64 -22.49
C LEU A 165 2.99 -10.63 -23.60
N ARG A 166 3.99 -11.27 -24.20
CA ARG A 166 3.76 -12.37 -25.15
C ARG A 166 3.27 -13.63 -24.42
N PRO A 167 2.56 -14.56 -25.09
CA PRO A 167 2.26 -15.87 -24.51
C PRO A 167 3.54 -16.59 -24.06
N GLY A 168 3.58 -17.05 -22.80
CA GLY A 168 4.76 -17.68 -22.21
C GLY A 168 5.89 -16.71 -21.84
N GLY A 169 5.65 -15.40 -21.93
CA GLY A 169 6.54 -14.39 -21.36
C GLY A 169 6.60 -14.48 -19.84
N LYS A 170 7.63 -13.87 -19.24
CA LYS A 170 7.87 -13.88 -17.79
C LYS A 170 7.40 -12.58 -17.15
N ILE A 171 7.01 -12.67 -15.88
CA ILE A 171 6.67 -11.51 -15.06
C ILE A 171 7.48 -11.52 -13.76
N MET A 172 8.08 -10.38 -13.41
CA MET A 172 8.94 -10.23 -12.23
C MET A 172 8.57 -8.94 -11.45
N PRO A 173 8.07 -9.04 -10.20
CA PRO A 173 7.83 -10.27 -9.44
C PRO A 173 6.71 -11.14 -10.05
N THR A 174 6.74 -12.44 -9.75
CA THR A 174 5.78 -13.42 -10.28
C THR A 174 4.55 -13.54 -9.40
N ARG A 175 4.75 -13.49 -8.08
CA ARG A 175 3.68 -13.64 -7.10
C ARG A 175 3.93 -12.74 -5.90
N GLY A 176 2.85 -12.22 -5.33
CA GLY A 176 2.83 -11.60 -4.00
C GLY A 176 2.06 -12.46 -3.02
N THR A 177 2.59 -12.67 -1.82
CA THR A 177 1.91 -13.40 -0.74
C THR A 177 1.71 -12.45 0.43
N MET A 178 0.46 -12.10 0.75
CA MET A 178 0.14 -11.47 2.03
C MET A 178 0.19 -12.51 3.14
N ILE A 179 0.70 -12.12 4.30
CA ILE A 179 0.87 -12.98 5.45
C ILE A 179 0.30 -12.25 6.67
N MET A 180 -0.53 -12.95 7.45
CA MET A 180 -1.19 -12.40 8.62
C MET A 180 -0.99 -13.29 9.85
N ALA A 181 -0.86 -12.66 11.02
CA ALA A 181 -0.77 -13.33 12.31
C ALA A 181 -1.38 -12.47 13.44
N PRO A 182 -2.01 -13.08 14.46
CA PRO A 182 -2.49 -12.34 15.62
C PRO A 182 -1.33 -11.87 16.49
N PHE A 183 -1.42 -10.67 17.05
CA PHE A 183 -0.38 -10.11 17.92
C PHE A 183 -0.93 -9.56 19.25
N SER A 184 -0.01 -9.42 20.21
CA SER A 184 -0.24 -8.71 21.46
C SER A 184 0.74 -7.55 21.60
N ASP A 185 0.24 -6.32 21.66
CA ASP A 185 1.02 -5.10 21.88
C ASP A 185 0.15 -4.08 22.65
N GLU A 186 0.23 -4.15 23.98
CA GLU A 186 -0.57 -3.29 24.86
C GLU A 186 -0.14 -1.82 24.75
N SER A 187 1.15 -1.56 24.56
CA SER A 187 1.69 -0.20 24.38
C SER A 187 1.05 0.49 23.18
N LEU A 188 1.05 -0.19 22.02
CA LEU A 188 0.45 0.36 20.80
C LEU A 188 -1.05 0.60 20.96
N TRP A 189 -1.76 -0.37 21.54
CA TRP A 189 -3.19 -0.24 21.77
C TRP A 189 -3.51 0.95 22.71
N ARG A 190 -2.74 1.10 23.79
CA ARG A 190 -2.87 2.21 24.75
C ARG A 190 -2.55 3.57 24.11
N GLU A 191 -1.60 3.64 23.18
CA GLU A 191 -1.28 4.86 22.46
C GLU A 191 -2.51 5.37 21.69
N GLN A 192 -3.16 4.48 20.92
CA GLN A 192 -4.36 4.83 20.15
C GLN A 192 -5.54 5.16 21.07
N GLN A 193 -5.70 4.40 22.16
CA GLN A 193 -6.71 4.68 23.18
C GLN A 193 -6.50 6.07 23.81
N THR A 194 -5.26 6.44 24.13
CA THR A 194 -4.94 7.74 24.74
C THR A 194 -5.27 8.90 23.79
N LYS A 195 -4.97 8.76 22.50
CA LYS A 195 -5.36 9.75 21.47
C LYS A 195 -6.88 9.90 21.39
N ALA A 196 -7.61 8.79 21.46
CA ALA A 196 -9.07 8.82 21.46
C ALA A 196 -9.66 9.42 22.76
N ASP A 197 -9.05 9.15 23.91
CA ASP A 197 -9.51 9.61 25.23
C ASP A 197 -9.38 11.13 25.39
N PHE A 198 -8.52 11.80 24.61
CA PHE A 198 -8.51 13.27 24.51
C PHE A 198 -9.91 13.81 24.22
N TRP A 199 -10.68 13.14 23.36
CA TRP A 199 -12.04 13.54 22.98
C TRP A 199 -13.11 13.12 23.98
N ALA A 200 -12.75 12.44 25.07
CA ALA A 200 -13.67 12.09 26.15
C ALA A 200 -13.75 13.17 27.26
N GLN A 201 -13.03 14.29 27.12
CA GLN A 201 -12.96 15.35 28.11
C GLN A 201 -14.28 16.14 28.22
N PRO A 202 -14.91 16.20 29.41
CA PRO A 202 -16.18 16.91 29.59
C PRO A 202 -16.05 18.43 29.78
N ALA A 203 -14.83 18.97 29.89
CA ALA A 203 -14.60 20.38 30.22
C ALA A 203 -13.29 20.95 29.64
N PHE A 204 -12.96 20.62 28.39
CA PHE A 204 -11.80 21.18 27.68
C PHE A 204 -12.00 22.68 27.46
N TYR A 205 -11.35 23.52 28.27
CA TYR A 205 -11.57 24.97 28.30
C TYR A 205 -13.05 25.37 28.43
N GLY A 206 -13.83 24.58 29.17
CA GLY A 206 -15.28 24.79 29.34
C GLY A 206 -16.15 24.21 28.22
N ILE A 207 -15.58 23.45 27.29
CA ILE A 207 -16.28 22.75 26.21
C ILE A 207 -16.29 21.25 26.50
N ASP A 208 -17.45 20.61 26.39
CA ASP A 208 -17.56 19.15 26.43
C ASP A 208 -17.25 18.57 25.05
N LEU A 209 -16.12 17.86 24.93
CA LEU A 209 -15.70 17.22 23.67
C LEU A 209 -16.32 15.83 23.49
N SER A 210 -16.95 15.26 24.52
CA SER A 210 -17.39 13.86 24.53
C SER A 210 -18.42 13.50 23.47
N ALA A 211 -19.10 14.49 22.90
CA ALA A 211 -20.02 14.34 21.76
C ALA A 211 -19.36 13.68 20.54
N VAL A 212 -18.04 13.83 20.34
CA VAL A 212 -17.31 13.21 19.20
C VAL A 212 -16.45 12.00 19.60
N ARG A 213 -16.49 11.56 20.85
CA ARG A 213 -15.67 10.46 21.37
C ARG A 213 -15.80 9.16 20.57
N GLU A 214 -17.03 8.78 20.21
CA GLU A 214 -17.26 7.53 19.45
C GLU A 214 -16.64 7.62 18.05
N ARG A 215 -16.75 8.79 17.40
CA ARG A 215 -16.15 9.04 16.09
C ARG A 215 -14.62 9.00 16.19
N ALA A 216 -14.04 9.68 17.17
CA ALA A 216 -12.60 9.64 17.43
C ALA A 216 -12.09 8.21 17.65
N GLN A 217 -12.78 7.40 18.45
CA GLN A 217 -12.41 5.98 18.63
C GLN A 217 -12.45 5.19 17.32
N LYS A 218 -13.48 5.38 16.48
CA LYS A 218 -13.54 4.72 15.17
C LYS A 218 -12.43 5.18 14.24
N GLU A 219 -12.10 6.47 14.24
CA GLU A 219 -11.04 7.02 13.38
C GLU A 219 -9.65 6.54 13.83
N PHE A 220 -9.28 6.67 15.10
CA PHE A 220 -7.95 6.26 15.58
C PHE A 220 -7.70 4.76 15.50
N PHE A 221 -8.71 3.92 15.78
CA PHE A 221 -8.59 2.47 15.61
C PHE A 221 -8.82 2.02 14.16
N GLY A 222 -9.39 2.88 13.32
CA GLY A 222 -9.59 2.64 11.89
C GLY A 222 -8.35 2.93 11.04
N GLN A 223 -7.24 3.34 11.65
CA GLN A 223 -5.96 3.56 10.99
C GLN A 223 -5.11 2.29 11.01
N ALA A 224 -4.41 2.05 9.90
CA ALA A 224 -3.37 1.05 9.84
C ALA A 224 -2.09 1.61 10.48
N VAL A 225 -1.47 0.87 11.39
CA VAL A 225 -0.22 1.28 12.01
C VAL A 225 0.95 0.67 11.24
N VAL A 226 1.77 1.51 10.63
CA VAL A 226 2.93 1.08 9.84
C VAL A 226 4.19 1.20 10.70
N GLY A 227 4.97 0.13 10.76
CA GLY A 227 6.26 0.16 11.46
C GLY A 227 6.77 -1.21 11.85
N ASN A 228 8.02 -1.24 12.30
CA ASN A 228 8.64 -2.46 12.79
C ASN A 228 7.98 -2.94 14.08
N PHE A 229 7.89 -4.26 14.22
CA PHE A 229 7.57 -4.90 15.50
C PHE A 229 8.38 -6.19 15.66
N SER A 230 8.61 -6.61 16.89
CA SER A 230 9.30 -7.88 17.16
C SER A 230 8.36 -9.05 16.90
N SER A 231 8.79 -10.06 16.16
CA SER A 231 8.05 -11.32 15.96
C SER A 231 7.65 -12.01 17.27
N SER A 232 8.32 -11.72 18.39
CA SER A 232 7.92 -12.16 19.73
C SER A 232 6.52 -11.68 20.14
N SER A 233 6.00 -10.58 19.57
CA SER A 233 4.64 -10.09 19.83
C SER A 233 3.56 -10.97 19.21
N LEU A 234 3.91 -11.81 18.22
CA LEU A 234 2.97 -12.72 17.56
C LEU A 234 2.50 -13.81 18.52
N LEU A 235 1.20 -14.10 18.51
CA LEU A 235 0.54 -15.02 19.42
C LEU A 235 0.39 -16.44 18.87
N SER A 236 0.66 -16.62 17.58
CA SER A 236 0.49 -17.88 16.86
C SER A 236 1.75 -18.19 16.07
N ALA A 237 2.06 -19.47 15.86
CA ALA A 237 3.00 -19.93 14.82
C ALA A 237 2.31 -20.10 13.46
N ASP A 238 1.01 -20.38 13.45
CA ASP A 238 0.21 -20.43 12.23
C ASP A 238 0.19 -19.06 11.55
N ARG A 239 0.17 -19.07 10.21
CA ARG A 239 0.09 -17.90 9.36
C ARG A 239 -1.09 -18.06 8.42
N ALA A 240 -1.98 -17.09 8.38
CA ALA A 240 -2.95 -16.99 7.30
C ALA A 240 -2.23 -16.34 6.12
N THR A 241 -2.45 -16.87 4.92
CA THR A 241 -1.82 -16.35 3.71
C THR A 241 -2.84 -16.10 2.62
N HIS A 242 -2.59 -15.07 1.82
CA HIS A 242 -3.35 -14.79 0.62
C HIS A 242 -2.39 -14.58 -0.54
N VAL A 243 -2.56 -15.37 -1.59
CA VAL A 243 -1.65 -15.47 -2.71
C VAL A 243 -2.23 -14.75 -3.91
N MET A 244 -1.48 -13.80 -4.44
CA MET A 244 -1.76 -13.10 -5.68
C MET A 244 -0.73 -13.54 -6.71
N ASP A 245 -1.14 -14.44 -7.60
CA ASP A 245 -0.34 -14.85 -8.73
C ASP A 245 -0.49 -13.83 -9.86
N PHE A 246 0.55 -13.04 -10.10
CA PHE A 246 0.51 -11.96 -11.09
C PHE A 246 0.50 -12.47 -12.52
N GLU A 247 0.79 -13.76 -12.78
CA GLU A 247 0.64 -14.36 -14.10
C GLU A 247 -0.83 -14.56 -14.47
N THR A 248 -1.72 -14.76 -13.49
CA THR A 248 -3.08 -15.24 -13.73
C THR A 248 -4.20 -14.41 -13.12
N ILE A 249 -3.92 -13.61 -12.08
CA ILE A 249 -4.95 -12.82 -11.38
C ILE A 249 -5.60 -11.77 -12.30
N SER A 250 -6.91 -11.57 -12.18
CA SER A 250 -7.64 -10.53 -12.90
C SER A 250 -7.77 -9.25 -12.07
N ILE A 251 -7.96 -8.11 -12.75
CA ILE A 251 -8.24 -6.82 -12.09
C ILE A 251 -9.51 -6.89 -11.24
N ASP A 252 -10.53 -7.64 -11.68
CA ASP A 252 -11.76 -7.84 -10.91
C ASP A 252 -11.52 -8.54 -9.57
N ALA A 253 -10.57 -9.48 -9.52
CA ALA A 253 -10.20 -10.17 -8.28
C ALA A 253 -9.53 -9.23 -7.26
N LEU A 254 -8.94 -8.12 -7.71
CA LEU A 254 -8.38 -7.08 -6.85
C LEU A 254 -9.46 -6.15 -6.27
N GLN A 255 -10.63 -6.00 -6.91
CA GLN A 255 -11.65 -5.08 -6.40
C GLN A 255 -12.22 -5.52 -5.06
N ARG A 256 -12.33 -6.83 -4.84
CA ARG A 256 -12.79 -7.40 -3.58
C ARG A 256 -12.30 -8.81 -3.39
N PHE A 257 -11.66 -9.07 -2.24
CA PHE A 257 -11.24 -10.41 -1.85
C PHE A 257 -11.32 -10.61 -0.34
N ASP A 258 -11.53 -11.85 0.08
CA ASP A 258 -11.59 -12.26 1.48
C ASP A 258 -10.37 -13.14 1.80
N VAL A 259 -9.73 -12.88 2.94
CA VAL A 259 -8.65 -13.71 3.49
C VAL A 259 -9.16 -14.38 4.77
N PRO A 260 -9.39 -15.70 4.75
CA PRO A 260 -9.83 -16.43 5.94
C PRO A 260 -8.71 -16.46 6.97
N LEU A 261 -9.07 -16.21 8.23
CA LEU A 261 -8.16 -16.25 9.37
C LEU A 261 -8.46 -17.48 10.21
N LYS A 262 -7.41 -18.24 10.55
CA LYS A 262 -7.47 -19.33 11.51
C LYS A 262 -6.12 -19.49 12.18
N PHE A 263 -6.10 -19.42 13.50
CA PHE A 263 -4.86 -19.47 14.28
C PHE A 263 -5.04 -20.30 15.55
N ASN A 264 -4.03 -21.09 15.88
CA ASN A 264 -3.90 -21.69 17.21
C ASN A 264 -2.99 -20.83 18.08
N ILE A 265 -3.49 -20.40 19.23
CA ILE A 265 -2.77 -19.50 20.13
C ILE A 265 -1.71 -20.26 20.89
N ASN A 266 -0.45 -19.82 20.82
CA ASN A 266 0.69 -20.47 21.48
C ASN A 266 0.82 -20.07 22.96
N ARG A 267 0.34 -18.88 23.35
CA ARG A 267 0.46 -18.38 24.73
C ARG A 267 -0.76 -17.57 25.16
N THR A 268 -1.09 -17.65 26.46
CA THR A 268 -2.14 -16.81 27.06
C THR A 268 -1.75 -15.34 27.01
N ALA A 269 -2.61 -14.49 26.45
CA ALA A 269 -2.37 -13.06 26.28
C ALA A 269 -3.67 -12.31 25.94
N ILE A 270 -3.56 -10.99 25.77
CA ILE A 270 -4.59 -10.19 25.13
C ILE A 270 -4.23 -10.04 23.64
N LEU A 271 -5.12 -10.49 22.76
CA LEU A 271 -5.03 -10.33 21.31
C LEU A 271 -5.51 -8.93 20.95
N HIS A 272 -4.57 -8.08 20.55
CA HIS A 272 -4.83 -6.67 20.26
C HIS A 272 -5.15 -6.41 18.79
N GLY A 273 -4.77 -7.31 17.89
CA GLY A 273 -4.97 -7.11 16.46
C GLY A 273 -4.38 -8.20 15.59
N ILE A 274 -4.36 -7.92 14.28
CA ILE A 274 -3.74 -8.74 13.24
C ILE A 274 -2.55 -7.97 12.65
N ALA A 275 -1.36 -8.55 12.75
CA ALA A 275 -0.15 -8.08 12.11
C ALA A 275 -0.07 -8.68 10.71
N CYS A 276 0.38 -7.89 9.76
CA CYS A 276 0.39 -8.21 8.35
C CYS A 276 1.69 -7.77 7.70
N TRP A 277 2.21 -8.58 6.81
CA TRP A 277 3.37 -8.30 5.96
C TRP A 277 3.22 -9.06 4.64
N PHE A 278 4.18 -8.96 3.73
CA PHE A 278 4.14 -9.66 2.47
C PHE A 278 5.51 -10.17 2.01
N ASP A 279 5.45 -11.17 1.14
CA ASP A 279 6.59 -11.69 0.39
C ASP A 279 6.33 -11.55 -1.11
N LEU A 280 7.39 -11.30 -1.88
CA LEU A 280 7.38 -11.32 -3.35
C LEU A 280 8.26 -12.46 -3.84
N ASP A 281 7.70 -13.31 -4.69
CA ASP A 281 8.38 -14.42 -5.32
C ASP A 281 8.80 -14.05 -6.74
N PHE A 282 10.09 -14.18 -7.05
CA PHE A 282 10.65 -14.06 -8.39
C PHE A 282 10.93 -15.46 -8.92
N LEU A 283 9.98 -16.01 -9.67
CA LEU A 283 10.05 -17.38 -10.21
C LEU A 283 10.69 -17.37 -11.59
N GLY A 284 12.00 -17.09 -11.61
CA GLY A 284 12.77 -17.19 -12.84
C GLY A 284 13.12 -18.63 -13.18
N SER A 285 13.63 -18.85 -14.38
CA SER A 285 13.86 -20.19 -14.90
C SER A 285 15.09 -20.87 -14.26
N ALA A 286 16.00 -20.12 -13.63
CA ALA A 286 17.22 -20.64 -13.02
C ALA A 286 17.17 -20.68 -11.48
N ALA A 287 16.55 -19.67 -10.87
CA ALA A 287 16.48 -19.51 -9.43
C ALA A 287 15.14 -18.90 -9.00
N HIS A 288 14.70 -19.32 -7.82
CA HIS A 288 13.61 -18.68 -7.08
C HIS A 288 14.23 -17.74 -6.05
N VAL A 289 13.99 -16.45 -6.21
CA VAL A 289 14.42 -15.41 -5.26
C VAL A 289 13.19 -14.85 -4.56
N VAL A 290 13.31 -14.56 -3.25
CA VAL A 290 12.21 -14.04 -2.43
C VAL A 290 12.63 -12.73 -1.80
N LEU A 291 11.81 -11.69 -1.97
CA LEU A 291 11.86 -10.47 -1.16
C LEU A 291 10.81 -10.62 -0.06
N THR A 292 11.23 -10.58 1.21
CA THR A 292 10.32 -10.67 2.35
C THR A 292 10.33 -9.38 3.16
N THR A 293 9.15 -8.99 3.66
CA THR A 293 8.98 -7.91 4.64
C THR A 293 8.67 -8.46 6.04
N SER A 294 8.95 -9.74 6.29
CA SER A 294 8.72 -10.41 7.55
C SER A 294 9.36 -9.67 8.74
N PRO A 295 8.70 -9.63 9.92
CA PRO A 295 9.28 -9.06 11.14
C PRO A 295 10.55 -9.80 11.64
N ASP A 296 10.84 -10.99 11.11
CA ASP A 296 12.07 -11.73 11.39
C ASP A 296 13.21 -11.42 10.40
N SER A 297 12.95 -10.57 9.40
CA SER A 297 13.91 -10.20 8.34
C SER A 297 14.37 -8.75 8.49
N PRO A 298 15.48 -8.35 7.82
CA PRO A 298 15.92 -6.97 7.82
C PRO A 298 14.81 -6.01 7.37
N THR A 299 14.70 -4.87 8.04
CA THR A 299 13.68 -3.85 7.73
C THR A 299 13.79 -3.36 6.30
N THR A 300 12.63 -3.26 5.64
CA THR A 300 12.43 -2.56 4.36
C THR A 300 11.65 -1.26 4.63
N HIS A 301 11.59 -0.37 3.63
CA HIS A 301 10.83 0.89 3.75
C HIS A 301 9.31 0.69 3.84
N TRP A 302 8.81 -0.50 3.45
CA TRP A 302 7.40 -0.86 3.63
C TRP A 302 7.04 -1.19 5.08
N TYR A 303 8.04 -1.54 5.91
CA TYR A 303 7.84 -2.05 7.25
C TYR A 303 6.82 -3.21 7.28
N GLN A 304 6.09 -3.34 8.40
CA GLN A 304 4.92 -4.18 8.51
C GLN A 304 3.70 -3.34 8.88
N CYS A 305 2.52 -3.91 8.72
CA CYS A 305 1.25 -3.27 9.04
C CYS A 305 0.59 -3.98 10.23
N ARG A 306 0.12 -3.23 11.22
CA ARG A 306 -0.65 -3.75 12.36
C ARG A 306 -2.05 -3.15 12.33
N LEU A 307 -3.05 -4.04 12.32
CA LEU A 307 -4.46 -3.69 12.30
C LEU A 307 -5.05 -4.00 13.68
N LEU A 308 -5.48 -2.98 14.42
CA LEU A 308 -5.95 -3.11 15.80
C LEU A 308 -7.43 -3.46 15.87
N PHE A 309 -7.81 -4.21 16.91
CA PHE A 309 -9.18 -4.30 17.37
C PHE A 309 -9.46 -3.19 18.41
N ARG A 310 -10.61 -2.54 18.29
CA ARG A 310 -11.08 -1.59 19.32
C ARG A 310 -11.30 -2.30 20.66
N GLU A 311 -11.87 -3.50 20.62
CA GLU A 311 -12.07 -4.37 21.78
C GLU A 311 -11.16 -5.60 21.65
N PRO A 312 -10.02 -5.64 22.35
CA PRO A 312 -9.10 -6.77 22.34
C PRO A 312 -9.74 -8.05 22.90
N ILE A 313 -9.25 -9.21 22.47
CA ILE A 313 -9.78 -10.52 22.90
C ILE A 313 -8.79 -11.16 23.87
N ALA A 314 -9.25 -11.52 25.07
CA ALA A 314 -8.47 -12.36 25.97
C ALA A 314 -8.44 -13.80 25.43
N VAL A 315 -7.24 -14.34 25.22
CA VAL A 315 -7.03 -15.70 24.68
C VAL A 315 -6.12 -16.50 25.60
N ASN A 316 -6.39 -17.80 25.73
CA ASN A 316 -5.53 -18.76 26.41
C ASN A 316 -4.69 -19.55 25.41
N ALA A 317 -3.54 -20.05 25.88
CA ALA A 317 -2.76 -21.03 25.13
C ALA A 317 -3.64 -22.20 24.67
N TYR A 318 -3.39 -22.66 23.46
CA TYR A 318 -4.07 -23.76 22.75
C TYR A 318 -5.53 -23.51 22.35
N GLN A 319 -6.06 -22.30 22.56
CA GLN A 319 -7.34 -21.92 21.97
C GLN A 319 -7.18 -21.60 20.48
N SER A 320 -8.26 -21.79 19.72
CA SER A 320 -8.31 -21.42 18.32
C SER A 320 -9.13 -20.15 18.14
N VAL A 321 -8.68 -19.27 17.24
CA VAL A 321 -9.42 -18.09 16.81
C VAL A 321 -9.64 -18.16 15.30
N THR A 322 -10.85 -17.84 14.87
CA THR A 322 -11.26 -17.88 13.47
C THR A 322 -11.89 -16.56 13.05
N GLY A 323 -11.79 -16.22 11.77
CA GLY A 323 -12.31 -14.96 11.28
C GLY A 323 -11.98 -14.71 9.83
N LYS A 324 -11.99 -13.45 9.43
CA LYS A 324 -11.58 -13.03 8.09
C LYS A 324 -11.19 -11.55 8.01
N LEU A 325 -10.34 -11.24 7.04
CA LEU A 325 -10.15 -9.89 6.51
C LEU A 325 -10.85 -9.79 5.16
N SER A 326 -11.75 -8.83 4.99
CA SER A 326 -12.43 -8.53 3.73
C SER A 326 -11.90 -7.22 3.17
N PHE A 327 -11.24 -7.29 2.02
CA PHE A 327 -10.68 -6.16 1.30
C PHE A 327 -11.69 -5.68 0.27
N VAL A 328 -11.92 -4.36 0.23
CA VAL A 328 -12.75 -3.71 -0.78
C VAL A 328 -12.01 -2.48 -1.28
N SER A 329 -11.73 -2.39 -2.57
CA SER A 329 -11.11 -1.23 -3.19
C SER A 329 -12.00 0.01 -3.01
N SER A 330 -11.37 1.17 -2.89
CA SER A 330 -12.05 2.47 -2.83
C SER A 330 -11.71 3.32 -4.05
N SER A 331 -12.50 4.36 -4.29
CA SER A 331 -12.23 5.38 -5.32
C SER A 331 -10.98 6.22 -5.02
N LYS A 332 -10.43 6.15 -3.81
CA LYS A 332 -9.25 6.93 -3.36
C LYS A 332 -7.93 6.16 -3.52
N VAL A 333 -7.84 5.28 -4.52
CA VAL A 333 -6.61 4.53 -4.82
C VAL A 333 -6.12 3.68 -3.62
N SER A 334 -7.04 3.12 -2.83
CA SER A 334 -6.71 2.37 -1.61
C SER A 334 -7.78 1.30 -1.28
N TYR A 335 -7.69 0.68 -0.10
CA TYR A 335 -8.60 -0.36 0.37
C TYR A 335 -9.23 -0.04 1.71
N THR A 336 -10.48 -0.45 1.87
CA THR A 336 -11.12 -0.62 3.17
C THR A 336 -11.05 -2.10 3.56
N ILE A 337 -10.51 -2.36 4.75
CA ILE A 337 -10.37 -3.70 5.32
C ILE A 337 -11.40 -3.86 6.42
N ARG A 338 -12.33 -4.80 6.27
CA ARG A 338 -13.23 -5.22 7.34
C ARG A 338 -12.65 -6.45 7.99
N MET A 339 -12.33 -6.37 9.28
CA MET A 339 -11.79 -7.49 10.04
C MET A 339 -12.82 -8.04 11.00
N THR A 340 -12.85 -9.36 11.13
CA THR A 340 -13.65 -10.09 12.12
C THR A 340 -12.80 -11.21 12.69
N LEU A 341 -12.93 -11.44 13.99
CA LEU A 341 -12.27 -12.56 14.67
C LEU A 341 -13.13 -13.01 15.85
N SER A 342 -13.27 -14.31 16.04
CA SER A 342 -13.99 -14.94 17.14
C SER A 342 -13.12 -15.98 17.82
N LEU A 343 -13.30 -16.12 19.13
CA LEU A 343 -12.70 -17.19 19.91
C LEU A 343 -13.58 -18.44 19.84
N ASP A 344 -13.07 -19.49 19.23
CA ASP A 344 -13.83 -20.70 18.90
C ASP A 344 -14.45 -21.32 20.15
N GLY A 345 -15.74 -21.71 20.05
CA GLY A 345 -16.49 -22.31 21.16
C GLY A 345 -16.99 -21.31 22.21
N THR A 346 -16.85 -20.00 21.99
CA THR A 346 -17.33 -18.94 22.89
C THR A 346 -18.12 -17.87 22.12
N PRO A 347 -18.92 -17.02 22.80
CA PRO A 347 -19.55 -15.87 22.16
C PRO A 347 -18.59 -14.67 21.98
N ILE A 348 -17.32 -14.79 22.39
CA ILE A 348 -16.36 -13.68 22.36
C ILE A 348 -15.89 -13.47 20.92
N ALA A 349 -16.13 -12.28 20.41
CA ALA A 349 -15.71 -11.85 19.09
C ALA A 349 -15.36 -10.36 19.08
N SER A 350 -14.54 -9.96 18.12
CA SER A 350 -14.20 -8.57 17.87
C SER A 350 -14.20 -8.29 16.37
N SER A 351 -14.47 -7.04 16.03
CA SER A 351 -14.47 -6.57 14.64
C SER A 351 -13.99 -5.14 14.57
N ASN A 352 -13.45 -4.78 13.42
CA ASN A 352 -13.08 -3.40 13.12
C ASN A 352 -13.13 -3.14 11.61
N THR A 353 -13.14 -1.87 11.22
CA THR A 353 -12.97 -1.44 9.84
C THR A 353 -11.77 -0.51 9.79
N VAL A 354 -10.78 -0.85 8.96
CA VAL A 354 -9.55 -0.09 8.76
C VAL A 354 -9.53 0.48 7.34
N HIS A 355 -9.10 1.72 7.19
CA HIS A 355 -8.91 2.37 5.91
C HIS A 355 -7.41 2.51 5.63
N LEU A 356 -6.88 1.81 4.63
CA LEU A 356 -5.44 1.80 4.35
C LEU A 356 -4.89 3.17 3.88
N GLN A 357 -5.75 4.07 3.42
CA GLN A 357 -5.36 5.43 3.07
C GLN A 357 -4.99 6.27 4.30
N ASP A 358 -5.56 5.93 5.46
CA ASP A 358 -5.43 6.67 6.70
C ASP A 358 -4.41 5.93 7.57
N GLN A 359 -3.15 6.01 7.17
CA GLN A 359 -2.04 5.31 7.81
C GLN A 359 -1.27 6.21 8.79
N MET A 360 -0.77 5.59 9.86
CA MET A 360 0.03 6.25 10.90
C MET A 360 1.45 5.71 10.92
#